data_AF-A0A922MFN9-F1
#
_entry.id   AF-A0A922MFN9-F1
#
_cell.length_a   1.000
_cell.length_b   1.000
_cell.length_c   1.000
_cell.angle_alpha   90.00
_cell.angle_beta   90.00
_cell.angle_gamma   90.00
#
_symmetry.space_group_name_H-M   'P 1'
#
loop_
_entity.id
_entity.type
_entity.pdbx_description
1 polymer ?
#
loop_
_entity_poly.entity_id
_entity_poly.type
_entity_poly.pdbx_seq_one_letter_code
_entity_poly.pdbx_strand_id
1 'polypeptide(L)'
;MIPMIYRYMIDVIIMIDLFGSCCCYQIIIAKTLKQLIEDTPEAKFEGEFPGYPSLRVYLAVMIPPIILICWIRHLKYLAPFSLVANFLLGICILMVVYYAFLYNPTLQGMKSATTFYGMLEFVGVSVFSMCCAGVLGVFCITNMAFIWPNFITLLVIWERPGLGHMNWKLWRGAILIIIGLFIFFCGSLVAILELASVFYKANISGNPDEKTIIMY
;
A
#
# COMPACT_ATOMS: atom_id res chain seq x y z
N MET A 1 25.58 17.25 -18.81
CA MET A 1 24.19 17.75 -18.91
C MET A 1 23.19 16.63 -18.65
N ILE A 2 23.25 15.54 -19.43
CA ILE A 2 22.44 14.31 -19.28
C ILE A 2 22.36 13.75 -17.83
N PRO A 3 23.46 13.54 -17.08
CA PRO A 3 23.39 13.00 -15.71
C PRO A 3 22.75 13.93 -14.67
N MET A 4 22.72 15.24 -14.90
CA MET A 4 21.96 16.15 -14.02
C MET A 4 20.47 16.01 -14.29
N ILE A 5 20.08 15.89 -15.56
CA ILE A 5 18.68 15.73 -15.98
C ILE A 5 18.08 14.47 -15.32
N TYR A 6 18.80 13.34 -15.33
CA TYR A 6 18.32 12.12 -14.66
C TYR A 6 18.13 12.24 -13.15
N ARG A 7 19.03 12.95 -12.46
CA ARG A 7 18.89 13.19 -11.01
C ARG A 7 17.66 14.05 -10.72
N TYR A 8 17.48 15.13 -11.48
CA TYR A 8 16.27 15.96 -11.38
C TYR A 8 15.00 15.17 -11.71
N MET A 9 15.02 14.29 -12.72
CA MET A 9 13.87 13.44 -13.03
C MET A 9 13.52 12.49 -11.88
N ILE A 10 14.51 11.87 -11.25
CA ILE A 10 14.30 10.99 -10.09
C ILE A 10 13.70 11.78 -8.91
N ASP A 11 14.26 12.96 -8.59
CA ASP A 11 13.75 13.80 -7.52
C ASP A 11 12.30 14.26 -7.77
N VAL A 12 11.97 14.58 -9.03
CA VAL A 12 10.60 14.95 -9.43
C VAL A 12 9.65 13.75 -9.33
N ILE A 13 10.05 12.55 -9.76
CA ILE A 13 9.24 11.34 -9.66
C ILE A 13 8.95 11.01 -8.19
N ILE A 14 9.95 11.10 -7.32
CA ILE A 14 9.78 10.86 -5.87
C ILE A 14 8.83 11.89 -5.26
N MET A 15 8.94 13.16 -5.65
CA MET A 15 8.01 14.22 -5.20
C MET A 15 6.56 13.93 -5.61
N ILE A 16 6.34 13.50 -6.85
CA ILE A 16 5.00 13.17 -7.37
C ILE A 16 4.42 11.96 -6.64
N ASP A 17 5.22 10.90 -6.43
CA ASP A 17 4.77 9.69 -5.74
C ASP A 17 4.44 9.94 -4.25
N LEU A 18 5.30 10.70 -3.55
CA LEU A 18 5.10 11.05 -2.16
C LEU A 18 3.88 11.96 -1.96
N PHE A 19 3.68 12.93 -2.86
CA PHE A 19 2.48 13.77 -2.85
C PHE A 19 1.21 12.96 -3.17
N GLY A 20 1.28 12.07 -4.16
CA GLY A 20 0.19 11.17 -4.53
C GLY A 20 -0.26 10.28 -3.37
N SER A 21 0.68 9.66 -2.66
CA SER A 21 0.39 8.81 -1.50
C SER A 21 -0.29 9.58 -0.37
N CYS A 22 0.16 10.80 -0.06
CA CYS A 22 -0.42 11.64 0.98
C CYS A 22 -1.88 12.00 0.69
N CYS A 23 -2.19 12.34 -0.57
CA CYS A 23 -3.55 12.61 -1.02
C CYS A 23 -4.47 11.40 -0.89
N CYS A 24 -4.00 10.21 -1.29
CA CYS A 24 -4.78 8.97 -1.16
C CYS A 24 -5.09 8.65 0.30
N TYR A 25 -4.12 8.78 1.21
CA TYR A 25 -4.35 8.58 2.65
C TYR A 25 -5.41 9.55 3.19
N GLN A 26 -5.36 10.83 2.80
CA GLN A 26 -6.35 11.82 3.21
C GLN A 26 -7.76 11.45 2.77
N ILE A 27 -7.92 11.00 1.52
CA ILE A 27 -9.22 10.60 0.97
C ILE A 27 -9.75 9.35 1.68
N ILE A 28 -8.92 8.32 1.84
CA ILE A 28 -9.33 7.06 2.50
C ILE A 28 -9.75 7.32 3.95
N ILE A 29 -8.94 8.06 4.71
CA ILE A 29 -9.23 8.37 6.11
C ILE A 29 -10.50 9.22 6.24
N ALA A 30 -10.69 10.22 5.39
CA ALA A 30 -11.90 11.05 5.43
C ALA A 30 -13.17 10.24 5.12
N LYS A 31 -13.09 9.28 4.20
CA LYS A 31 -14.23 8.40 3.88
C LYS A 31 -14.55 7.42 4.99
N THR A 32 -13.55 6.77 5.57
CA THR A 32 -13.78 5.85 6.70
C THR A 32 -14.31 6.60 7.92
N LEU A 33 -13.84 7.82 8.16
CA LEU A 33 -14.37 8.69 9.21
C LEU A 33 -15.82 9.09 8.94
N LYS A 34 -16.17 9.44 7.70
CA LYS A 34 -17.57 9.74 7.31
C LYS A 34 -18.47 8.53 7.51
N GLN A 35 -18.05 7.35 7.06
CA GLN A 35 -18.79 6.10 7.25
C GLN A 35 -18.98 5.76 8.74
N LEU A 36 -17.98 6.07 9.57
CA LEU A 36 -18.04 5.86 11.01
C LEU A 36 -18.99 6.84 11.72
N ILE A 37 -19.10 8.09 11.24
CA ILE A 37 -19.92 9.12 11.89
C ILE A 37 -21.39 9.04 11.45
N GLU A 38 -21.63 8.71 10.18
CA GLU A 38 -22.98 8.68 9.60
C GLU A 38 -23.65 7.30 9.74
N ASP A 39 -22.93 6.28 10.21
CA ASP A 39 -23.38 4.88 10.32
C ASP A 39 -23.97 4.31 9.00
N THR A 40 -23.60 4.89 7.86
CA THR A 40 -24.08 4.51 6.53
C THR A 40 -23.00 3.73 5.77
N PRO A 41 -23.34 2.63 5.08
CA PRO A 41 -22.38 1.89 4.25
C PRO A 41 -21.90 2.68 3.02
N GLU A 42 -22.67 3.67 2.55
CA GLU A 42 -22.35 4.47 1.36
C GLU A 42 -21.81 5.86 1.72
N ALA A 43 -20.54 6.13 1.41
CA ALA A 43 -19.95 7.46 1.51
C ALA A 43 -20.35 8.32 0.30
N LYS A 44 -21.57 8.89 0.31
CA LYS A 44 -22.02 9.82 -0.74
C LYS A 44 -21.29 11.16 -0.66
N PHE A 45 -21.20 11.89 -1.79
CA PHE A 45 -20.52 13.20 -1.85
C PHE A 45 -21.31 14.29 -1.15
N GLU A 46 -22.61 14.30 -1.41
CA GLU A 46 -23.57 15.04 -0.62
C GLU A 46 -23.80 14.30 0.68
N GLY A 47 -24.43 15.00 1.58
CA GLY A 47 -24.94 14.31 2.72
C GLY A 47 -26.25 13.54 2.42
N GLU A 48 -26.57 12.50 3.22
CA GLU A 48 -27.84 11.76 3.33
C GLU A 48 -29.07 12.46 4.02
N PHE A 49 -28.96 13.16 5.15
CA PHE A 49 -30.02 13.89 5.91
C PHE A 49 -30.14 15.43 5.60
N PRO A 50 -30.80 16.29 6.42
CA PRO A 50 -30.56 17.74 6.39
C PRO A 50 -29.68 18.20 7.58
N GLY A 51 -28.47 18.70 7.33
CA GLY A 51 -27.65 19.37 8.36
C GLY A 51 -26.23 18.86 8.63
N TYR A 52 -25.77 17.81 7.96
CA TYR A 52 -24.44 17.19 8.17
C TYR A 52 -23.55 17.46 6.96
N PRO A 53 -22.24 17.61 7.21
CA PRO A 53 -21.31 18.19 6.25
C PRO A 53 -21.03 17.29 5.04
N SER A 54 -20.79 17.90 3.88
CA SER A 54 -20.35 17.18 2.67
C SER A 54 -18.96 16.55 2.85
N LEU A 55 -18.62 15.55 2.04
CA LEU A 55 -17.32 14.84 2.09
C LEU A 55 -16.11 15.81 2.11
N ARG A 56 -16.24 16.95 1.45
CA ARG A 56 -15.21 17.99 1.35
C ARG A 56 -14.87 18.60 2.70
N VAL A 57 -15.86 18.74 3.58
CA VAL A 57 -15.66 19.30 4.92
C VAL A 57 -14.95 18.28 5.82
N TYR A 58 -15.28 16.99 5.71
CA TYR A 58 -14.49 15.95 6.39
C TYR A 58 -13.04 15.95 5.92
N LEU A 59 -12.79 16.12 4.61
CA LEU A 59 -11.43 16.30 4.08
C LEU A 59 -10.75 17.55 4.68
N ALA A 60 -11.45 18.68 4.71
CA ALA A 60 -10.92 19.94 5.24
C ALA A 60 -10.59 19.88 6.73
N VAL A 61 -11.41 19.17 7.52
CA VAL A 61 -11.20 18.96 8.96
C VAL A 61 -10.02 18.00 9.22
N MET A 62 -9.75 17.07 8.31
CA MET A 62 -8.61 16.13 8.42
C MET A 62 -7.26 16.73 7.99
N ILE A 63 -7.24 17.83 7.24
CA ILE A 63 -5.98 18.51 6.85
C ILE A 63 -5.20 19.07 8.07
N PRO A 64 -5.80 19.83 9.00
CA PRO A 64 -5.10 20.37 10.18
C PRO A 64 -4.32 19.34 11.00
N PRO A 65 -4.88 18.18 11.43
CA PRO A 65 -4.15 17.20 12.21
C PRO A 65 -2.99 16.57 11.42
N ILE A 66 -3.13 16.41 10.11
CA ILE A 66 -2.08 15.86 9.25
C ILE A 66 -0.91 16.85 9.12
N ILE A 67 -1.18 18.14 8.94
CA ILE A 67 -0.14 19.18 8.95
C ILE A 67 0.61 19.18 10.29
N LEU A 68 -0.12 19.02 11.39
CA LEU A 68 0.44 18.99 12.74
C LEU A 68 1.34 17.76 12.96
N ILE A 69 0.96 16.60 12.40
CA ILE A 69 1.80 15.39 12.40
C ILE A 69 3.03 15.57 11.51
N CYS A 70 2.90 16.13 10.31
CA CYS A 70 4.02 16.39 9.40
C CYS A 70 5.01 17.42 9.96
N TRP A 71 4.60 18.29 10.89
CA TRP A 71 5.47 19.24 11.57
C TRP A 71 6.48 18.55 12.52
N ILE A 72 6.19 17.33 12.98
CA ILE A 72 7.04 16.62 13.95
C ILE A 72 8.33 16.16 13.25
N ARG A 73 9.38 16.99 13.35
CA ARG A 73 10.72 16.72 12.81
C ARG A 73 11.58 15.79 13.69
N HIS A 74 11.03 15.23 14.76
CA HIS A 74 11.77 14.36 15.67
C HIS A 74 11.29 12.90 15.56
N LEU A 75 11.86 12.18 14.58
CA LEU A 75 11.54 10.79 14.21
C LEU A 75 11.54 9.78 15.37
N LYS A 76 12.19 10.10 16.50
CA LYS A 76 12.18 9.27 17.71
C LYS A 76 10.79 9.10 18.34
N TYR A 77 9.89 10.08 18.21
CA TYR A 77 8.53 9.97 18.78
C TYR A 77 7.58 9.19 17.87
N LEU A 78 7.88 9.12 16.57
CA LEU A 78 7.05 8.45 15.59
C LEU A 78 7.24 6.92 15.62
N ALA A 79 8.46 6.46 15.92
CA ALA A 79 8.79 5.04 15.99
C ALA A 79 7.93 4.24 17.01
N PRO A 80 7.81 4.64 18.29
CA PRO A 80 6.95 3.91 19.24
C PRO A 80 5.46 4.04 18.89
N PHE A 81 5.02 5.17 18.34
CA PHE A 81 3.64 5.35 17.88
C PHE A 81 3.30 4.43 16.70
N SER A 82 4.23 4.30 15.74
CA SER A 82 4.10 3.37 14.62
C SER A 82 4.02 1.92 15.08
N LEU A 83 4.79 1.53 16.11
CA LEU A 83 4.68 0.19 16.68
C LEU A 83 3.27 -0.08 17.24
N VAL A 84 2.71 0.85 18.02
CA VAL A 84 1.33 0.75 18.53
C VAL A 84 0.31 0.71 17.39
N ALA A 85 0.47 1.56 16.37
CA ALA A 85 -0.40 1.58 15.19
C ALA A 85 -0.37 0.26 14.41
N ASN A 86 0.80 -0.36 14.27
CA ASN A 86 0.95 -1.67 13.62
C ASN A 86 0.26 -2.78 14.42
N PHE A 87 0.31 -2.75 15.76
CA PHE A 87 -0.45 -3.68 16.61
C PHE A 87 -1.97 -3.49 16.45
N LEU A 88 -2.45 -2.24 16.46
CA LEU A 88 -3.86 -1.90 16.20
C LEU A 88 -4.32 -2.35 14.82
N LEU A 89 -3.50 -2.17 13.79
CA LEU A 89 -3.75 -2.70 12.44
C LEU A 89 -3.92 -4.23 12.47
N GLY A 90 -3.04 -4.94 13.18
CA GLY A 90 -3.17 -6.39 13.37
C GLY A 90 -4.51 -6.79 14.00
N ILE A 91 -4.95 -6.07 15.04
CA ILE A 91 -6.25 -6.31 15.67
C ILE A 91 -7.41 -6.00 14.71
N CYS A 92 -7.33 -4.89 13.95
CA CYS A 92 -8.33 -4.56 12.93
C CYS A 92 -8.45 -5.67 11.87
N ILE A 93 -7.33 -6.21 11.39
CA ILE A 93 -7.33 -7.31 10.42
C ILE A 93 -7.99 -8.56 11.01
N LEU A 94 -7.64 -8.93 12.25
CA LEU A 94 -8.25 -10.07 12.94
C LEU A 94 -9.76 -9.89 13.12
N MET A 95 -10.21 -8.68 13.50
CA MET A 95 -11.63 -8.34 13.58
C MET A 95 -12.34 -8.47 12.23
N VAL A 96 -11.76 -7.89 11.16
CA VAL A 96 -12.34 -7.98 9.80
C VAL A 96 -12.48 -9.44 9.36
N VAL A 97 -11.46 -10.26 9.59
CA VAL A 97 -11.49 -11.70 9.27
C VAL A 97 -12.55 -12.42 10.11
N TYR A 98 -12.64 -12.13 11.41
CA TYR A 98 -13.67 -12.70 12.29
C TYR A 98 -15.09 -12.37 11.83
N TYR A 99 -15.36 -11.09 11.52
CA TYR A 99 -16.65 -10.66 10.97
C TYR A 99 -16.93 -11.27 9.60
N ALA A 100 -15.92 -11.40 8.74
CA ALA A 100 -16.07 -12.05 7.44
C ALA A 100 -16.50 -13.52 7.56
N PHE A 101 -15.99 -14.27 8.55
CA PHE A 101 -16.42 -15.66 8.75
C PHE A 101 -17.83 -15.77 9.36
N LEU A 102 -18.22 -14.86 10.25
CA LEU A 102 -19.54 -14.89 10.88
C LEU A 102 -20.68 -14.42 9.97
N TYR A 103 -20.43 -13.40 9.15
CA TYR A 103 -21.46 -12.71 8.38
C TYR A 103 -21.48 -13.09 6.89
N ASN A 104 -20.86 -14.19 6.47
CA ASN A 104 -20.84 -14.58 5.05
C ASN A 104 -21.88 -15.66 4.67
N PRO A 105 -23.13 -15.27 4.35
CA PRO A 105 -23.99 -16.01 3.45
C PRO A 105 -24.08 -15.32 2.08
N THR A 106 -23.44 -15.93 1.07
CA THR A 106 -23.66 -15.75 -0.39
C THR A 106 -23.40 -14.37 -1.04
N LEU A 107 -22.61 -14.39 -2.12
CA LEU A 107 -22.27 -13.28 -3.05
C LEU A 107 -23.47 -12.67 -3.81
N GLN A 108 -24.70 -12.88 -3.35
CA GLN A 108 -25.91 -12.42 -4.03
C GLN A 108 -26.28 -11.01 -3.57
N GLY A 109 -26.12 -10.03 -4.47
CA GLY A 109 -26.52 -8.64 -4.25
C GLY A 109 -25.39 -7.61 -4.40
N MET A 110 -24.19 -8.01 -4.81
CA MET A 110 -23.11 -7.04 -5.07
C MET A 110 -23.47 -6.14 -6.26
N LYS A 111 -23.50 -4.83 -6.01
CA LYS A 111 -23.73 -3.79 -7.02
C LYS A 111 -22.53 -3.78 -7.98
N SER A 112 -22.73 -4.31 -9.18
CA SER A 112 -21.66 -4.66 -10.14
C SER A 112 -20.95 -3.45 -10.79
N ALA A 113 -21.52 -2.24 -10.70
CA ALA A 113 -20.91 -1.03 -11.23
C ALA A 113 -21.30 0.20 -10.42
N THR A 114 -20.30 1.01 -10.09
CA THR A 114 -20.50 2.34 -9.49
C THR A 114 -20.38 3.42 -10.58
N THR A 115 -20.72 4.66 -10.25
CA THR A 115 -20.43 5.85 -11.06
C THR A 115 -18.95 5.90 -11.47
N PHE A 116 -18.62 6.55 -12.58
CA PHE A 116 -17.23 6.72 -13.07
C PHE A 116 -16.22 7.15 -11.98
N TYR A 117 -16.65 8.02 -11.05
CA TYR A 117 -15.84 8.43 -9.91
C TYR A 117 -15.53 7.29 -8.93
N GLY A 118 -16.48 6.42 -8.61
CA GLY A 118 -16.23 5.29 -7.72
C GLY A 118 -15.38 4.21 -8.38
N MET A 119 -15.41 4.08 -9.71
CA MET A 119 -14.47 3.24 -10.46
C MET A 119 -13.04 3.79 -10.38
N LEU A 120 -12.84 5.09 -10.62
CA LEU A 120 -11.52 5.72 -10.48
C LEU A 120 -10.99 5.64 -9.06
N GLU A 121 -11.87 5.82 -8.07
CA GLU A 121 -11.49 5.69 -6.67
C GLU A 121 -11.09 4.24 -6.33
N PHE A 122 -11.86 3.25 -6.78
CA PHE A 122 -11.52 1.84 -6.60
C PHE A 122 -10.18 1.49 -7.25
N VAL A 123 -9.93 1.96 -8.48
CA VAL A 123 -8.65 1.75 -9.18
C VAL A 123 -7.51 2.42 -8.43
N GLY A 124 -7.69 3.66 -7.95
CA GLY A 124 -6.68 4.38 -7.18
C GLY A 124 -6.31 3.70 -5.86
N VAL A 125 -7.32 3.28 -5.08
CA VAL A 125 -7.11 2.56 -3.82
C VAL A 125 -6.51 1.18 -4.08
N SER A 126 -6.91 0.49 -5.15
CA SER A 126 -6.35 -0.82 -5.52
C SER A 126 -4.88 -0.72 -5.93
N VAL A 127 -4.51 0.24 -6.79
CA VAL A 127 -3.11 0.45 -7.20
C VAL A 127 -2.24 0.87 -6.01
N PHE A 128 -2.77 1.72 -5.13
CA PHE A 128 -2.09 2.11 -3.90
C PHE A 128 -1.91 0.91 -2.93
N SER A 129 -2.95 0.11 -2.77
CA SER A 129 -2.92 -1.11 -1.94
C SER A 129 -1.97 -2.15 -2.53
N MET A 130 -1.83 -2.25 -3.85
CA MET A 130 -0.85 -3.14 -4.50
C MET A 130 0.60 -2.81 -4.12
N CYS A 131 0.94 -1.54 -3.87
CA CYS A 131 2.25 -1.19 -3.30
C CYS A 131 2.41 -1.70 -1.85
N CYS A 132 1.31 -1.93 -1.13
CA CYS A 132 1.31 -2.35 0.28
C CYS A 132 0.98 -3.85 0.47
N ALA A 133 0.45 -4.55 -0.53
CA ALA A 133 -0.12 -5.88 -0.41
C ALA A 133 0.73 -6.96 -1.12
N GLY A 134 1.37 -7.82 -0.32
CA GLY A 134 1.85 -9.15 -0.70
C GLY A 134 2.80 -9.26 -1.91
N VAL A 135 2.66 -10.35 -2.68
CA VAL A 135 3.51 -10.74 -3.82
C VAL A 135 3.67 -9.61 -4.84
N LEU A 136 2.56 -8.90 -5.15
CA LEU A 136 2.54 -7.82 -6.16
C LEU A 136 3.30 -6.59 -5.69
N GLY A 137 3.24 -6.27 -4.39
CA GLY A 137 4.04 -5.20 -3.79
C GLY A 137 5.53 -5.49 -3.92
N VAL A 138 5.97 -6.72 -3.58
CA VAL A 138 7.38 -7.11 -3.74
C VAL A 138 7.80 -7.10 -5.23
N PHE A 139 6.94 -7.56 -6.13
CA PHE A 139 7.19 -7.58 -7.57
C PHE A 139 7.42 -6.17 -8.13
N CYS A 140 6.52 -5.24 -7.83
CA CYS A 140 6.57 -3.86 -8.33
C CYS A 140 7.65 -3.01 -7.65
N ILE A 141 7.78 -3.10 -6.32
CA ILE A 141 8.78 -2.35 -5.56
C ILE A 141 10.19 -2.75 -5.96
N THR A 142 10.45 -4.06 -6.15
CA THR A 142 11.80 -4.51 -6.47
C THR A 142 12.24 -4.07 -7.87
N ASN A 143 11.31 -4.08 -8.84
CA ASN A 143 11.57 -3.64 -10.20
C ASN A 143 11.76 -2.10 -10.28
N MET A 144 10.96 -1.33 -9.53
CA MET A 144 10.96 0.14 -9.62
C MET A 144 11.95 0.82 -8.66
N ALA A 145 12.20 0.28 -7.47
CA ALA A 145 13.04 0.92 -6.46
C ALA A 145 14.52 0.49 -6.54
N PHE A 146 14.80 -0.75 -6.95
CA PHE A 146 16.17 -1.28 -6.96
C PHE A 146 16.73 -1.49 -8.37
N ILE A 147 15.94 -2.01 -9.31
CA ILE A 147 16.47 -2.39 -10.63
C ILE A 147 16.53 -1.17 -11.56
N TRP A 148 15.42 -0.47 -11.75
CA TRP A 148 15.33 0.67 -12.67
C TRP A 148 16.28 1.85 -12.38
N PRO A 149 16.38 2.38 -11.15
CA PRO A 149 17.26 3.52 -10.88
C PRO A 149 18.74 3.16 -10.99
N ASN A 150 19.12 1.93 -10.62
CA ASN A 150 20.50 1.45 -10.78
C ASN A 150 20.83 1.15 -12.24
N PHE A 151 19.87 0.64 -13.02
CA PHE A 151 20.01 0.44 -14.45
C PHE A 151 20.16 1.77 -15.21
N ILE A 152 19.33 2.76 -14.91
CA ILE A 152 19.47 4.13 -15.45
C ILE A 152 20.83 4.71 -15.05
N THR A 153 21.24 4.58 -13.79
CA THR A 153 22.53 5.11 -13.33
C THR A 153 23.71 4.43 -14.04
N LEU A 154 23.63 3.13 -14.35
CA LEU A 154 24.63 2.42 -15.13
C LEU A 154 24.68 2.88 -16.59
N LEU A 155 23.53 3.02 -17.25
CA LEU A 155 23.46 3.50 -18.63
C LEU A 155 23.96 4.95 -18.78
N VAL A 156 23.68 5.80 -17.79
CA VAL A 156 24.04 7.21 -17.81
C VAL A 156 25.53 7.46 -17.53
N ILE A 157 26.16 6.61 -16.72
CA ILE A 157 27.59 6.72 -16.37
C ILE A 157 28.50 6.29 -17.53
N TRP A 158 27.99 5.60 -18.54
CA TRP A 158 28.78 5.10 -19.67
C TRP A 158 29.32 6.21 -20.58
N GLU A 159 28.58 7.31 -20.75
CA GLU A 159 28.93 8.38 -21.71
C GLU A 159 29.88 9.45 -21.11
N ARG A 160 29.66 9.94 -19.87
CA ARG A 160 30.52 10.90 -19.10
C ARG A 160 29.99 11.06 -17.66
N PRO A 161 30.78 11.04 -16.57
CA PRO A 161 32.22 10.83 -16.44
C PRO A 161 32.50 9.32 -16.41
N GLY A 162 33.52 8.85 -17.12
CA GLY A 162 33.84 7.42 -17.21
C GLY A 162 33.97 6.74 -15.84
N LEU A 163 33.97 5.40 -15.86
CA LEU A 163 33.74 4.46 -14.74
C LEU A 163 34.50 4.67 -13.40
N GLY A 164 35.35 5.69 -13.28
CA GLY A 164 36.22 5.97 -12.13
C GLY A 164 37.39 4.99 -12.10
N HIS A 165 38.47 5.36 -11.41
CA HIS A 165 39.57 4.43 -11.16
C HIS A 165 38.99 3.16 -10.51
N MET A 166 39.21 1.99 -11.13
CA MET A 166 38.79 0.66 -10.66
C MET A 166 37.32 0.23 -10.87
N ASN A 167 36.52 0.88 -11.74
CA ASN A 167 35.14 0.45 -12.07
C ASN A 167 34.19 0.30 -10.86
N TRP A 168 34.52 0.88 -9.71
CA TRP A 168 33.81 0.63 -8.46
C TRP A 168 32.36 1.13 -8.47
N LYS A 169 32.06 2.16 -9.27
CA LYS A 169 30.68 2.65 -9.47
C LYS A 169 29.83 1.65 -10.25
N LEU A 170 30.43 0.93 -11.20
CA LEU A 170 29.76 -0.12 -11.98
C LEU A 170 29.46 -1.33 -11.09
N TRP A 171 30.45 -1.77 -10.30
CA TRP A 171 30.29 -2.87 -9.36
C TRP A 171 29.23 -2.58 -8.29
N ARG A 172 29.18 -1.35 -7.75
CA ARG A 172 28.13 -0.93 -6.82
C ARG A 172 26.74 -1.01 -7.44
N GLY A 173 26.56 -0.52 -8.67
CA GLY A 173 25.27 -0.62 -9.38
C GLY A 173 24.87 -2.05 -9.71
N ALA A 174 25.81 -2.87 -10.16
CA ALA A 174 25.59 -4.28 -10.49
C ALA A 174 25.22 -5.11 -9.24
N ILE A 175 25.92 -4.91 -8.12
CA ILE A 175 25.61 -5.57 -6.85
C ILE A 175 24.19 -5.23 -6.38
N LEU A 176 23.77 -3.96 -6.49
CA LEU A 176 22.42 -3.55 -6.09
C LEU A 176 21.32 -4.15 -6.98
N ILE A 177 21.57 -4.31 -8.29
CA ILE A 177 20.66 -5.01 -9.20
C ILE A 177 20.55 -6.50 -8.83
N ILE A 178 21.67 -7.15 -8.51
CA ILE A 178 21.70 -8.56 -8.08
C ILE A 178 20.96 -8.75 -6.75
N ILE A 179 21.19 -7.85 -5.78
CA ILE A 179 20.47 -7.86 -4.50
C ILE A 179 18.96 -7.66 -4.74
N GLY A 180 18.59 -6.74 -5.63
CA GLY A 180 17.20 -6.57 -6.07
C GLY A 180 16.62 -7.88 -6.62
N LEU A 181 17.29 -8.54 -7.56
CA LEU A 181 16.83 -9.83 -8.08
C LEU A 181 16.72 -10.92 -7.00
N PHE A 182 17.63 -10.95 -6.02
CA PHE A 182 17.53 -11.90 -4.92
C PHE A 182 16.31 -11.65 -4.02
N ILE A 183 16.07 -10.39 -3.65
CA ILE A 183 14.89 -9.97 -2.86
C ILE A 183 13.59 -10.29 -3.62
N PHE A 184 13.60 -10.10 -4.94
CA PHE A 184 12.48 -10.46 -5.81
C PHE A 184 12.12 -11.95 -5.72
N PHE A 185 13.11 -12.83 -5.90
CA PHE A 185 12.88 -14.28 -5.84
C PHE A 185 12.50 -14.72 -4.43
N CYS A 186 13.22 -14.24 -3.41
CA CYS A 186 12.96 -14.60 -2.02
C CYS A 186 11.55 -14.15 -1.57
N GLY A 187 11.20 -12.89 -1.82
CA GLY A 187 9.89 -12.37 -1.41
C GLY A 187 8.73 -12.95 -2.23
N SER A 188 8.93 -13.28 -3.51
CA SER A 188 7.92 -14.01 -4.29
C SER A 188 7.70 -15.41 -3.74
N LEU A 189 8.75 -16.13 -3.35
CA LEU A 189 8.65 -17.47 -2.76
C LEU A 189 7.91 -17.44 -1.41
N VAL A 190 8.28 -16.51 -0.52
CA VAL A 190 7.61 -16.37 0.79
C VAL A 190 6.13 -16.09 0.62
N ALA A 191 5.77 -15.19 -0.30
CA ALA A 191 4.38 -14.81 -0.49
C ALA A 191 3.55 -15.91 -1.19
N ILE A 192 4.15 -16.77 -2.03
CA ILE A 192 3.51 -17.99 -2.55
C ILE A 192 3.27 -19.01 -1.43
N LEU A 193 4.23 -19.21 -0.53
CA LEU A 193 4.10 -20.15 0.59
C LEU A 193 2.98 -19.71 1.56
N GLU A 194 2.90 -18.41 1.86
CA GLU A 194 1.81 -17.83 2.67
C GLU A 194 0.45 -18.11 2.02
N LEU A 195 0.31 -17.85 0.72
CA LEU A 195 -0.92 -18.11 -0.03
C LEU A 195 -1.30 -19.62 -0.01
N ALA A 196 -0.33 -20.50 -0.25
CA ALA A 196 -0.55 -21.94 -0.24
C ALA A 196 -1.01 -22.43 1.14
N SER A 197 -0.44 -21.88 2.21
CA SER A 197 -0.84 -22.21 3.59
C SER A 197 -2.28 -21.80 3.91
N VAL A 198 -2.73 -20.66 3.37
CA VAL A 198 -4.11 -20.17 3.52
C VAL A 198 -5.09 -21.09 2.79
N PHE A 199 -4.79 -21.48 1.55
CA PHE A 199 -5.63 -22.42 0.80
C PHE A 199 -5.69 -23.81 1.43
N TYR A 200 -4.57 -24.30 1.96
CA TYR A 200 -4.53 -25.57 2.68
C TYR A 200 -5.42 -25.54 3.93
N LYS A 201 -5.31 -24.50 4.76
CA LYS A 201 -6.19 -24.31 5.94
C LYS A 201 -7.67 -24.16 5.57
N ALA A 202 -7.98 -23.46 4.49
CA ALA A 202 -9.36 -23.29 4.03
C ALA A 202 -9.97 -24.60 3.53
N ASN A 203 -9.19 -25.44 2.83
CA ASN A 203 -9.63 -26.74 2.34
C ASN A 203 -9.90 -27.72 3.50
N ILE A 204 -9.07 -27.67 4.54
CA ILE A 204 -9.29 -28.46 5.76
C ILE A 204 -10.57 -28.03 6.49
N SER A 205 -10.81 -26.71 6.63
CA SER A 205 -12.02 -26.19 7.26
C SER A 205 -13.32 -26.54 6.52
N GLY A 206 -13.23 -26.90 5.23
CA GLY A 206 -14.36 -27.33 4.40
C GLY A 206 -14.68 -28.82 4.51
N ASN A 207 -13.80 -29.64 5.10
CA ASN A 207 -14.04 -31.07 5.26
C ASN A 207 -14.89 -31.33 6.54
N PRO A 208 -16.09 -31.94 6.45
CA PRO A 208 -16.98 -32.15 7.60
C PRO A 208 -16.38 -33.05 8.71
N ASP A 209 -15.30 -33.76 8.43
CA ASP A 209 -14.71 -34.75 9.34
C ASP A 209 -13.95 -34.12 10.53
N GLU A 210 -13.48 -32.87 10.40
CA GLU A 210 -12.63 -32.22 11.42
C GLU A 210 -13.41 -31.31 12.39
N LYS A 211 -14.65 -30.93 12.07
CA LYS A 211 -15.54 -30.20 13.01
C LYS A 211 -15.80 -30.98 14.30
N THR A 212 -15.60 -32.30 14.29
CA THR A 212 -15.82 -33.18 15.45
C THR A 212 -14.63 -33.18 16.43
N ILE A 213 -13.42 -32.82 16.00
CA ILE A 213 -12.20 -32.95 16.81
C ILE A 213 -11.95 -31.72 17.70
N ILE A 214 -12.49 -30.55 17.32
CA ILE A 214 -12.36 -29.28 18.06
C ILE A 214 -13.51 -29.01 19.06
N MET A 215 -14.37 -30.00 19.32
CA MET A 215 -15.44 -29.98 20.34
C MET A 215 -15.11 -30.87 21.57
N TYR A 216 -13.82 -31.13 21.83
CA TYR A 216 -13.32 -31.75 23.05
C TYR A 216 -12.10 -30.99 23.57
#